data_AF-A0A967K8A0-F1
#
_entry.id   AF-A0A967K8A0-F1
#
_cell.length_a   1.000
_cell.length_b   1.000
_cell.length_c   1.000
_cell.angle_alpha   90.00
_cell.angle_beta   90.00
_cell.angle_gamma   90.00
#
_symmetry.space_group_name_H-M   'P 1'
#
loop_
_entity.id
_entity.type
_entity.pdbx_description
1 polymer ?
#
loop_
_entity_poly.entity_id
_entity_poly.type
_entity_poly.pdbx_seq_one_letter_code
_entity_poly.pdbx_strand_id
1 'polypeptide(L)'
;TRTILLESAYFEPNSIRKSVRHLGITSEASQRFARGADPNGVRYAQDRATELFAKYTNGEVYEGVVDEYPRKIHPVKINLKTDQINTLLGTDLSTQEISDILAKISLNVENGKLIVPTYRPDIQTTADVAEEVARLYGYANIPVPTQTQLPYDNPFNQFDDYVDGIRNILVGLGCQEVITNSMVNSDKWEKLTGQILYPIFNPI
;
A
#
# COMPACT_ATOMS: atom_id res chain seq x y z
N THR A 1 -36.79 16.90 5.35
CA THR A 1 -36.08 17.16 6.63
C THR A 1 -35.94 18.66 6.81
N ARG A 2 -36.10 19.21 8.02
CA ARG A 2 -36.05 20.67 8.27
C ARG A 2 -34.91 21.12 9.18
N THR A 3 -34.34 20.19 9.94
CA THR A 3 -33.20 20.41 10.84
C THR A 3 -32.22 19.27 10.60
N ILE A 4 -30.95 19.60 10.44
CA ILE A 4 -29.90 18.65 10.07
C ILE A 4 -28.76 18.80 11.08
N LEU A 5 -28.27 17.67 11.58
CA LEU A 5 -26.99 17.58 12.26
C LEU A 5 -25.98 17.07 11.25
N LEU A 6 -24.90 17.83 11.02
CA LEU A 6 -23.84 17.43 10.09
C LEU A 6 -22.69 16.76 10.85
N GLU A 7 -22.54 15.45 10.64
CA GLU A 7 -21.39 14.68 11.14
C GLU A 7 -20.21 14.80 10.16
N SER A 8 -19.03 15.12 10.69
CA SER A 8 -17.74 14.97 10.03
C SER A 8 -16.82 14.28 11.01
N ALA A 9 -16.37 13.07 10.69
CA ALA A 9 -15.65 12.22 11.62
C ALA A 9 -14.48 11.51 10.95
N TYR A 10 -13.49 11.15 11.77
CA TYR A 10 -12.42 10.25 11.40
C TYR A 10 -12.63 8.89 12.09
N PHE A 11 -12.66 7.82 11.30
CA PHE A 11 -12.77 6.45 11.81
C PHE A 11 -11.46 5.69 11.63
N GLU A 12 -11.18 4.75 12.52
CA GLU A 12 -10.00 3.89 12.43
C GLU A 12 -10.11 2.99 11.17
N PRO A 13 -9.15 3.04 10.23
CA PRO A 13 -9.28 2.38 8.94
C PRO A 13 -9.45 0.85 9.02
N ASN A 14 -8.80 0.16 9.96
CA ASN A 14 -8.92 -1.29 10.09
C ASN A 14 -10.32 -1.70 10.55
N SER A 15 -10.93 -0.94 11.45
CA SER A 15 -12.31 -1.16 11.92
C SER A 15 -13.29 -1.04 10.77
N ILE A 16 -13.14 -0.03 9.91
CA ILE A 16 -13.96 0.13 8.71
C ILE A 16 -13.76 -1.03 7.74
N ARG A 17 -12.52 -1.42 7.44
CA ARG A 17 -12.23 -2.57 6.55
C ARG A 17 -12.87 -3.87 7.06
N LYS A 18 -12.76 -4.14 8.36
CA LYS A 18 -13.39 -5.31 8.99
C LYS A 18 -14.90 -5.27 8.88
N SER A 19 -15.51 -4.12 9.15
CA SER A 19 -16.96 -3.93 9.09
C SER A 19 -17.49 -4.09 7.67
N VAL A 20 -16.83 -3.49 6.68
CA VAL A 20 -17.17 -3.63 5.24
C VAL A 20 -17.10 -5.11 4.82
N ARG A 21 -16.01 -5.81 5.17
CA ARG A 21 -15.85 -7.23 4.83
C ARG A 21 -16.91 -8.11 5.49
N HIS A 22 -17.24 -7.82 6.75
CA HIS A 22 -18.23 -8.59 7.50
C HIS A 22 -19.66 -8.38 7.00
N LEU A 23 -20.03 -7.13 6.70
CA LEU A 23 -21.38 -6.77 6.28
C LEU A 23 -21.61 -6.92 4.76
N GLY A 24 -20.54 -6.98 3.96
CA GLY A 24 -20.63 -6.98 2.50
C GLY A 24 -21.08 -5.65 1.90
N ILE A 25 -21.06 -4.56 2.67
CA ILE A 25 -21.53 -3.23 2.24
C ILE A 25 -20.33 -2.35 1.92
N THR A 26 -20.21 -1.95 0.65
CA THR A 26 -19.19 -1.00 0.20
C THR A 26 -19.86 0.29 -0.25
N SER A 27 -19.37 1.42 0.24
CA SER A 27 -19.78 2.77 -0.16
C SER A 27 -18.57 3.65 -0.44
N GLU A 28 -18.78 4.78 -1.12
CA GLU A 28 -17.72 5.79 -1.33
C GLU A 28 -17.09 6.24 0.00
N ALA A 29 -17.91 6.42 1.04
CA ALA A 29 -17.43 6.80 2.37
C ALA A 29 -16.60 5.68 3.00
N SER A 30 -17.07 4.43 2.94
CA SER A 30 -16.35 3.30 3.55
C SER A 30 -15.00 3.07 2.87
N GLN A 31 -14.90 3.27 1.54
CA GLN A 31 -13.64 3.18 0.81
C GLN A 31 -12.65 4.28 1.23
N ARG A 32 -13.10 5.52 1.40
CA ARG A 32 -12.25 6.63 1.86
C ARG A 32 -11.75 6.41 3.28
N PHE A 33 -12.64 6.07 4.21
CA PHE A 33 -12.24 5.80 5.59
C PHE A 33 -11.33 4.56 5.69
N ALA A 34 -11.58 3.52 4.89
CA ALA A 34 -10.71 2.36 4.80
C ALA A 34 -9.31 2.68 4.25
N ARG A 35 -9.08 3.79 3.54
CA ARG A 35 -7.74 4.22 3.10
C ARG A 35 -7.05 5.16 4.10
N GLY A 36 -7.80 5.69 5.06
CA GLY A 36 -7.35 6.74 5.98
C GLY A 36 -7.69 8.12 5.42
N ALA A 37 -8.77 8.70 5.92
CA ALA A 37 -9.08 10.11 5.67
C ALA A 37 -8.14 11.01 6.48
N ASP A 38 -7.93 12.26 6.06
CA ASP A 38 -7.12 13.20 6.84
C ASP A 38 -7.84 13.57 8.15
N PRO A 39 -7.30 13.19 9.33
CA PRO A 39 -7.94 13.53 10.60
C PRO A 39 -7.95 15.03 10.87
N ASN A 40 -7.01 15.81 10.32
CA ASN A 40 -6.96 17.26 10.51
C ASN A 40 -7.77 18.03 9.45
N GLY A 41 -8.23 17.35 8.40
CA GLY A 41 -9.13 17.90 7.38
C GLY A 41 -10.62 17.84 7.78
N VAL A 42 -10.96 17.13 8.87
CA VAL A 42 -12.35 16.89 9.32
C VAL A 42 -13.13 18.18 9.52
N ARG A 43 -12.54 19.15 10.24
CA ARG A 43 -13.18 20.43 10.53
C ARG A 43 -13.35 21.28 9.27
N TYR A 44 -12.29 21.38 8.46
CA TYR A 44 -12.34 22.12 7.20
C TYR A 44 -13.43 21.58 6.26
N ALA A 45 -13.55 20.25 6.16
CA ALA A 45 -14.60 19.62 5.35
C ALA A 45 -16.00 19.89 5.90
N GLN A 46 -16.18 19.89 7.23
CA GLN A 46 -17.45 20.21 7.88
C GLN A 46 -17.88 21.65 7.61
N ASP A 47 -16.97 22.61 7.81
CA ASP A 47 -17.24 24.03 7.61
C ASP A 47 -17.60 24.29 6.14
N ARG A 48 -16.86 23.68 5.20
CA ARG A 48 -17.14 23.79 3.77
C ARG A 48 -18.49 23.19 3.38
N ALA A 49 -18.83 22.02 3.89
CA ALA A 49 -20.13 21.41 3.64
C ALA A 49 -21.27 22.28 4.21
N THR A 50 -21.09 22.80 5.42
CA THR A 50 -22.07 23.68 6.08
C THR A 50 -22.30 24.97 5.30
N GLU A 51 -21.23 25.60 4.80
CA GLU A 51 -21.30 26.78 3.92
C GLU A 51 -22.11 26.48 2.64
N LEU A 52 -21.86 25.34 2.00
CA LEU A 52 -22.58 24.92 0.80
C LEU A 52 -24.06 24.66 1.10
N PHE A 53 -24.37 24.00 2.23
CA PHE A 53 -25.76 23.78 2.66
C PHE A 53 -26.50 25.11 2.82
N ALA A 54 -25.92 26.05 3.56
CA ALA A 54 -26.52 27.37 3.77
C ALA A 54 -26.80 28.08 2.44
N LYS A 55 -25.81 28.06 1.53
CA LYS A 55 -25.88 28.70 0.22
C LYS A 55 -27.00 28.16 -0.67
N TYR A 56 -27.22 26.84 -0.68
CA TYR A 56 -28.13 26.21 -1.66
C TYR A 56 -29.52 25.87 -1.10
N THR A 57 -29.70 25.87 0.22
CA THR A 57 -30.96 25.45 0.86
C THR A 57 -31.66 26.57 1.62
N ASN A 58 -31.09 27.78 1.65
CA ASN A 58 -31.47 28.86 2.56
C ASN A 58 -31.54 28.42 4.04
N GLY A 59 -30.77 27.38 4.40
CA GLY A 59 -30.66 26.90 5.77
C GLY A 59 -29.84 27.86 6.62
N GLU A 60 -30.24 28.03 7.86
CA GLU A 60 -29.49 28.79 8.85
C GLU A 60 -28.45 27.90 9.53
N VAL A 61 -27.24 28.42 9.67
CA VAL A 61 -26.13 27.72 10.36
C VAL A 61 -26.12 28.19 11.80
N TYR A 62 -26.28 27.25 12.73
CA TYR A 62 -26.12 27.54 14.14
C TYR A 62 -24.65 27.81 14.48
N GLU A 63 -24.41 28.79 15.36
CA GLU A 63 -23.07 29.07 15.87
C GLU A 63 -22.64 27.97 16.84
N GLY A 64 -21.38 27.55 16.71
CA GLY A 64 -20.76 26.55 17.57
C GLY A 64 -20.51 25.22 16.85
N VAL A 65 -19.69 24.40 17.51
CA VAL A 65 -19.27 23.09 17.02
C VAL A 65 -18.98 22.19 18.22
N VAL A 66 -19.32 20.91 18.09
CA VAL A 66 -18.90 19.89 19.06
C VAL A 66 -17.76 19.13 18.39
N ASP A 67 -16.54 19.28 18.92
CA ASP A 67 -15.33 18.64 18.40
C ASP A 67 -14.64 17.82 19.49
N GLU A 68 -14.77 16.50 19.41
CA GLU A 68 -14.18 15.54 20.35
C GLU A 68 -12.93 14.89 19.75
N TYR A 69 -11.77 15.50 20.01
CA TYR A 69 -10.48 15.05 19.48
C TYR A 69 -9.41 14.87 20.58
N PRO A 70 -9.59 13.86 21.47
CA PRO A 70 -8.76 13.71 22.67
C PRO A 70 -7.30 13.31 22.36
N ARG A 71 -7.08 12.58 21.25
CA ARG A 71 -5.74 12.16 20.80
C ARG A 71 -5.43 12.78 19.45
N LYS A 72 -4.92 14.01 19.48
CA LYS A 72 -4.56 14.76 18.26
C LYS A 72 -3.45 14.05 17.49
N ILE A 73 -3.67 13.87 16.19
CA ILE A 73 -2.69 13.35 15.25
C ILE A 73 -1.93 14.54 14.68
N HIS A 74 -0.61 14.52 14.88
CA HIS A 74 0.28 15.59 14.44
C HIS A 74 1.05 15.17 13.18
N PRO A 75 1.46 16.14 12.33
CA PRO A 75 2.38 15.89 11.23
C PRO A 75 3.63 15.14 11.69
N VAL A 76 4.05 14.15 10.91
CA VAL A 76 5.24 13.34 11.20
C VAL A 76 6.48 14.09 10.71
N LYS A 77 7.58 14.01 11.47
CA LYS A 77 8.87 14.60 11.08
C LYS A 77 9.87 13.49 10.78
N ILE A 78 10.32 13.41 9.54
CA ILE A 78 11.29 12.40 9.08
C ILE A 78 12.60 13.10 8.78
N ASN A 79 13.72 12.60 9.32
CA ASN A 79 15.04 13.14 8.97
C ASN A 79 15.32 12.86 7.49
N LEU A 80 15.63 13.90 6.72
CA LEU A 80 15.96 13.75 5.30
C LEU A 80 17.39 13.24 5.16
N LYS A 81 17.52 11.93 4.89
CA LYS A 81 18.82 11.26 4.76
C LYS A 81 19.14 11.04 3.29
N THR A 82 19.66 12.07 2.64
CA THR A 82 20.02 12.07 1.20
C THR A 82 20.84 10.85 0.82
N ASP A 83 21.89 10.51 1.57
CA ASP A 83 22.76 9.36 1.29
C ASP A 83 21.98 8.04 1.29
N GLN A 84 21.03 7.87 2.22
CA GLN A 84 20.21 6.67 2.28
C GLN A 84 19.22 6.59 1.13
N ILE A 85 18.62 7.72 0.75
CA ILE A 85 17.70 7.80 -0.41
C ILE A 85 18.47 7.45 -1.69
N ASN A 86 19.63 8.06 -1.92
CA ASN A 86 20.49 7.74 -3.05
C ASN A 86 20.95 6.29 -3.06
N THR A 87 21.27 5.72 -1.90
CA THR A 87 21.64 4.29 -1.78
C THR A 87 20.47 3.37 -2.17
N LEU A 88 19.24 3.69 -1.73
CA LEU A 88 18.05 2.91 -2.07
C LEU A 88 17.70 2.99 -3.56
N LEU A 89 17.89 4.17 -4.16
CA LEU A 89 17.51 4.42 -5.55
C LEU A 89 18.62 4.14 -6.55
N GLY A 90 19.88 4.03 -6.13
CA GLY A 90 21.03 3.97 -7.04
C GLY A 90 21.25 5.28 -7.81
N THR A 91 20.92 6.42 -7.19
CA THR A 91 21.03 7.76 -7.77
C THR A 91 22.11 8.59 -7.07
N ASP A 92 22.44 9.75 -7.64
CA ASP A 92 23.35 10.74 -7.03
C ASP A 92 22.68 12.12 -7.00
N LEU A 93 21.51 12.19 -6.38
CA LEU A 93 20.75 13.44 -6.24
C LEU A 93 21.26 14.24 -5.05
N SER A 94 21.41 15.55 -5.24
CA SER A 94 21.71 16.47 -4.14
C SER A 94 20.52 16.62 -3.20
N THR A 95 20.79 17.03 -1.95
CA THR A 95 19.74 17.33 -0.96
C THR A 95 18.76 18.40 -1.47
N GLN A 96 19.23 19.37 -2.26
CA GLN A 96 18.38 20.40 -2.84
C GLN A 96 17.44 19.83 -3.88
N GLU A 97 17.93 19.00 -4.80
CA GLU A 97 17.09 18.36 -5.83
C GLU A 97 16.01 17.49 -5.19
N ILE A 98 16.36 16.69 -4.17
CA ILE A 98 15.38 15.89 -3.42
C ILE A 98 14.34 16.78 -2.75
N SER A 99 14.75 17.88 -2.13
CA SER A 99 13.84 18.81 -1.46
C SER A 99 12.89 19.49 -2.45
N ASP A 100 13.40 19.90 -3.61
CA ASP A 100 12.60 20.54 -4.67
C ASP A 100 11.60 19.56 -5.30
N ILE A 101 11.99 18.28 -5.42
CA ILE A 101 11.09 17.21 -5.88
C ILE A 101 9.94 17.03 -4.87
N LEU A 102 10.25 16.89 -3.58
CA LEU A 102 9.26 16.68 -2.52
C LEU A 102 8.33 17.90 -2.34
N ALA A 103 8.84 19.11 -2.54
CA ALA A 103 8.06 20.33 -2.44
C ALA A 103 6.90 20.38 -3.48
N LYS A 104 7.06 19.74 -4.65
CA LYS A 104 6.00 19.68 -5.70
C LYS A 104 4.72 19.00 -5.23
N ILE A 105 4.81 18.15 -4.21
CA ILE A 105 3.68 17.43 -3.60
C ILE A 105 3.38 17.92 -2.18
N SER A 106 3.77 19.16 -1.88
CA SER A 106 3.56 19.80 -0.59
C SER A 106 4.21 19.08 0.60
N LEU A 107 5.29 18.35 0.36
CA LEU A 107 6.15 17.78 1.41
C LEU A 107 7.35 18.70 1.61
N ASN A 108 7.23 19.61 2.59
CA ASN A 108 8.23 20.62 2.86
C ASN A 108 9.35 20.10 3.76
N VAL A 109 10.57 20.56 3.52
CA VAL A 109 11.74 20.23 4.34
C VAL A 109 12.10 21.45 5.18
N GLU A 110 12.11 21.28 6.49
CA GLU A 110 12.49 22.32 7.47
C GLU A 110 13.62 21.81 8.34
N ASN A 111 14.74 22.54 8.40
CA ASN A 111 15.92 22.18 9.22
C ASN A 111 16.40 20.73 8.99
N GLY A 112 16.40 20.27 7.72
CA GLY A 112 16.80 18.91 7.35
C GLY A 112 15.76 17.82 7.70
N LYS A 113 14.54 18.20 8.08
CA LYS A 113 13.44 17.28 8.38
C LYS A 113 12.29 17.49 7.41
N LEU A 114 11.86 16.42 6.77
CA LEU A 114 10.63 16.39 6.00
C LEU A 114 9.44 16.45 6.96
N ILE A 115 8.54 17.40 6.71
CA ILE A 115 7.28 17.54 7.44
C ILE A 115 6.19 16.84 6.62
N VAL A 116 5.77 15.67 7.09
CA VAL A 116 4.72 14.88 6.45
C VAL A 116 3.36 15.32 7.00
N PRO A 117 2.46 15.87 6.16
CA PRO A 117 1.14 16.29 6.58
C PRO A 117 0.25 15.08 6.92
N THR A 118 -0.77 15.30 7.74
CA THR A 118 -1.64 14.22 8.25
C THR A 118 -2.51 13.56 7.19
N TYR A 119 -2.67 14.18 6.02
CA TYR A 119 -3.33 13.57 4.86
C TYR A 119 -2.44 12.56 4.10
N ARG A 120 -1.15 12.42 4.47
CA ARG A 120 -0.21 11.40 3.94
C ARG A 120 0.17 10.39 5.03
N PRO A 121 -0.78 9.58 5.55
CA PRO A 121 -0.48 8.57 6.58
C PRO A 121 0.43 7.43 6.08
N ASP A 122 0.60 7.33 4.76
CA ASP A 122 1.45 6.38 4.03
C ASP A 122 2.95 6.66 4.19
N ILE A 123 3.37 7.91 4.43
CA ILE A 123 4.79 8.27 4.53
C ILE A 123 5.24 8.27 6.00
N GLN A 124 6.01 7.27 6.40
CA GLN A 124 6.48 7.12 7.79
C GLN A 124 7.99 6.89 7.91
N THR A 125 8.62 6.43 6.84
CA THR A 125 10.01 5.99 6.82
C THR A 125 10.79 6.63 5.68
N THR A 126 12.12 6.51 5.73
CA THR A 126 12.99 6.97 4.63
C THR A 126 12.73 6.22 3.33
N ALA A 127 12.26 4.97 3.38
CA ALA A 127 11.91 4.21 2.17
C ALA A 127 10.68 4.81 1.47
N ASP A 128 9.64 5.20 2.22
CA ASP A 128 8.45 5.85 1.66
C ASP A 128 8.80 7.21 1.02
N VAL A 129 9.73 7.95 1.62
CA VAL A 129 10.26 9.20 1.04
C VAL A 129 11.04 8.90 -0.25
N ALA A 130 11.87 7.86 -0.27
CA ALA A 130 12.61 7.45 -1.46
C ALA A 130 11.66 7.05 -2.61
N GLU A 131 10.54 6.39 -2.32
CA GLU A 131 9.50 6.09 -3.31
C GLU A 131 8.91 7.38 -3.92
N GLU A 132 8.55 8.36 -3.10
CA GLU A 132 8.02 9.64 -3.61
C GLU A 132 9.06 10.38 -4.47
N VAL A 133 10.33 10.34 -4.08
CA VAL A 133 11.44 10.88 -4.89
C VAL A 133 11.53 10.14 -6.21
N ALA A 134 11.58 8.80 -6.21
CA ALA A 134 11.65 7.98 -7.41
C ALA A 134 10.48 8.23 -8.37
N ARG A 135 9.26 8.29 -7.84
CA ARG A 135 8.02 8.51 -8.60
C ARG A 135 8.02 9.87 -9.30
N LEU A 136 8.48 10.92 -8.62
CA LEU A 136 8.49 12.29 -9.16
C LEU A 136 9.74 12.62 -9.98
N TYR A 137 10.88 12.01 -9.64
CA TYR A 137 12.09 12.04 -10.46
C TYR A 137 11.88 11.29 -11.78
N GLY A 138 11.08 10.22 -11.74
CA GLY A 138 10.76 9.36 -12.86
C GLY A 138 11.60 8.09 -12.84
N TYR A 139 10.95 6.93 -12.75
CA TYR A 139 11.62 5.62 -12.70
C TYR A 139 12.55 5.38 -13.90
N ALA A 140 12.22 5.93 -15.07
CA ALA A 140 13.07 5.82 -16.26
C ALA A 140 14.43 6.54 -16.14
N ASN A 141 14.54 7.49 -15.22
CA ASN A 141 15.78 8.22 -14.96
C ASN A 141 16.67 7.49 -13.94
N ILE A 142 16.17 6.42 -13.30
CA ILE A 142 16.95 5.62 -12.37
C ILE A 142 17.88 4.70 -13.16
N PRO A 143 19.21 4.73 -12.93
CA PRO A 143 20.16 3.88 -13.63
C PRO A 143 19.85 2.39 -13.43
N VAL A 144 19.85 1.62 -14.52
CA VAL A 144 19.75 0.17 -14.44
C VAL A 144 21.15 -0.38 -14.17
N PRO A 145 21.40 -1.05 -13.03
CA PRO A 145 22.70 -1.67 -12.78
C PRO A 145 22.93 -2.82 -13.77
N THR A 146 24.11 -2.85 -14.39
CA THR A 146 24.50 -3.90 -15.35
C THR A 146 25.15 -5.11 -14.68
N GLN A 147 25.60 -4.96 -13.44
CA GLN A 147 26.30 -6.01 -12.69
C GLN A 147 25.86 -5.99 -11.22
N THR A 148 25.74 -7.17 -10.64
CA THR A 148 25.55 -7.36 -9.19
C THR A 148 26.55 -8.40 -8.74
N GLN A 149 27.36 -8.07 -7.72
CA GLN A 149 28.28 -9.02 -7.12
C GLN A 149 27.54 -9.77 -6.02
N LEU A 150 27.39 -11.08 -6.19
CA LEU A 150 26.80 -11.96 -5.20
C LEU A 150 27.94 -12.72 -4.50
N PRO A 151 28.04 -12.66 -3.15
CA PRO A 151 29.13 -13.29 -2.41
C PRO A 151 28.86 -14.79 -2.15
N TYR A 152 28.32 -15.50 -3.13
CA TYR A 152 28.14 -16.94 -3.04
C TYR A 152 28.35 -17.61 -4.41
N ASP A 153 29.03 -18.75 -4.37
CA ASP A 153 29.02 -19.68 -5.50
C ASP A 153 27.64 -20.31 -5.59
N ASN A 154 27.05 -20.31 -6.78
CA ASN A 154 25.84 -21.06 -7.09
C ASN A 154 26.24 -22.34 -7.84
N PRO A 155 26.72 -23.39 -7.14
CA PRO A 155 27.07 -24.62 -7.81
C PRO A 155 25.82 -25.22 -8.47
N PHE A 156 25.98 -25.72 -9.69
CA PHE A 156 24.92 -26.44 -10.38
C PHE A 156 24.39 -27.57 -9.50
N ASN A 157 23.07 -27.61 -9.33
CA ASN A 157 22.42 -28.68 -8.59
C ASN A 157 22.37 -29.93 -9.47
N GLN A 158 23.22 -30.91 -9.16
CA GLN A 158 23.30 -32.16 -9.91
C GLN A 158 21.96 -32.91 -9.99
N PHE A 159 21.05 -32.68 -9.03
CA PHE A 159 19.71 -33.25 -9.08
C PHE A 159 18.86 -32.64 -10.19
N ASP A 160 19.00 -31.34 -10.46
CA ASP A 160 18.24 -30.67 -11.52
C ASP A 160 18.70 -31.18 -12.89
N ASP A 161 20.02 -31.31 -13.11
CA ASP A 161 20.58 -31.91 -14.33
C ASP A 161 20.08 -33.35 -14.56
N TYR A 162 19.99 -34.12 -13.48
CA TYR A 162 19.46 -35.49 -13.53
C TYR A 162 17.97 -35.51 -13.91
N VAL A 163 17.15 -34.64 -13.32
CA VAL A 163 15.73 -34.50 -13.65
C VAL A 163 15.54 -34.03 -15.10
N ASP A 164 16.33 -33.07 -15.56
CA ASP A 164 16.33 -32.60 -16.95
C ASP A 164 16.72 -33.70 -17.93
N GLY A 165 17.70 -34.53 -17.56
CA GLY A 165 18.06 -35.74 -18.30
C GLY A 165 16.88 -36.70 -18.47
N ILE A 166 16.17 -37.01 -17.38
CA ILE A 166 14.96 -37.86 -17.42
C ILE A 166 13.88 -37.24 -18.31
N ARG A 167 13.63 -35.93 -18.16
CA ARG A 167 12.62 -35.22 -18.95
C ARG A 167 12.91 -35.36 -20.45
N ASN A 168 14.16 -35.15 -20.86
CA ASN A 168 14.58 -35.26 -22.25
C ASN A 168 14.41 -36.69 -22.80
N ILE A 169 14.71 -37.71 -21.99
CA ILE A 169 14.51 -39.12 -22.39
C ILE A 169 13.02 -39.40 -22.59
N LEU A 170 12.15 -39.00 -21.65
CA LEU A 170 10.70 -39.22 -21.75
C LEU A 170 10.10 -38.52 -22.97
N VAL A 171 10.52 -37.27 -23.25
CA VAL A 171 10.12 -36.55 -24.46
C VAL A 171 10.60 -37.27 -25.71
N GLY A 172 11.85 -37.76 -25.74
CA GLY A 172 12.39 -38.53 -26.86
C GLY A 172 11.67 -39.87 -27.11
N LEU A 173 11.04 -40.43 -26.08
CA LEU A 173 10.19 -41.62 -26.17
C LEU A 173 8.74 -41.31 -26.59
N GLY A 174 8.40 -40.04 -26.83
CA GLY A 174 7.06 -39.60 -27.25
C GLY A 174 6.10 -39.28 -26.10
N CYS A 175 6.58 -39.18 -24.86
CA CYS A 175 5.76 -38.68 -23.75
C CYS A 175 5.57 -37.16 -23.87
N GLN A 176 4.42 -36.68 -23.43
CA GLN A 176 4.13 -35.26 -23.30
C GLN A 176 4.15 -34.87 -21.82
N GLU A 177 4.93 -33.85 -21.47
CA GLU A 177 4.92 -33.28 -20.13
C GLU A 177 3.60 -32.54 -19.89
N VAL A 178 2.98 -32.80 -18.74
CA VAL A 178 1.75 -32.15 -18.30
C VAL A 178 1.95 -31.60 -16.90
N ILE A 179 1.55 -30.35 -16.68
CA ILE A 179 1.50 -29.73 -15.36
C ILE A 179 0.08 -29.87 -14.85
N THR A 180 -0.12 -30.75 -13.87
CA THR A 180 -1.43 -31.02 -13.27
C THR A 180 -1.70 -30.12 -12.07
N ASN A 181 -2.99 -29.91 -11.74
CA ASN A 181 -3.37 -29.19 -10.54
C ASN A 181 -2.97 -29.98 -9.28
N SER A 182 -2.37 -29.30 -8.30
CA SER A 182 -2.06 -29.88 -6.99
C SER A 182 -3.33 -30.12 -6.14
N MET A 183 -4.43 -29.41 -6.44
CA MET A 183 -5.73 -29.67 -5.82
C MET A 183 -6.37 -30.90 -6.43
N VAL A 184 -6.61 -31.90 -5.59
CA VAL A 184 -7.21 -33.18 -5.96
C VAL A 184 -8.52 -33.40 -5.23
N ASN A 185 -9.41 -34.19 -5.83
CA ASN A 185 -10.61 -34.65 -5.13
C ASN A 185 -10.20 -35.62 -4.02
N SER A 186 -10.56 -35.31 -2.77
CA SER A 186 -10.10 -36.06 -1.60
C SER A 186 -10.49 -37.52 -1.64
N ASP A 187 -11.75 -37.79 -1.97
CA ASP A 187 -12.33 -39.12 -1.94
C ASP A 187 -11.71 -40.06 -2.97
N LYS A 188 -11.25 -39.51 -4.10
CA LYS A 188 -10.58 -40.27 -5.16
C LYS A 188 -9.10 -40.48 -4.88
N TRP A 189 -8.41 -39.44 -4.39
CA TRP A 189 -6.96 -39.47 -4.25
C TRP A 189 -6.48 -40.29 -3.05
N GLU A 190 -7.20 -40.22 -1.92
CA GLU A 190 -6.88 -41.03 -0.74
C GLU A 190 -7.02 -42.53 -1.05
N LYS A 191 -8.05 -42.92 -1.81
CA LYS A 191 -8.24 -44.30 -2.26
C LYS A 191 -7.17 -44.80 -3.22
N LEU A 192 -6.62 -43.90 -4.05
CA LEU A 192 -5.60 -44.26 -5.06
C LEU A 192 -4.20 -44.37 -4.45
N THR A 193 -3.86 -43.49 -3.51
CA THR A 193 -2.48 -43.29 -3.06
C THR A 193 -2.22 -43.69 -1.61
N GLY A 194 -3.26 -43.78 -0.77
CA GLY A 194 -3.13 -43.97 0.68
C GLY A 194 -2.42 -42.82 1.40
N GLN A 195 -2.20 -41.69 0.73
CA GLN A 195 -1.53 -40.53 1.30
C GLN A 195 -2.50 -39.64 2.08
N ILE A 196 -1.98 -39.02 3.15
CA ILE A 196 -2.69 -38.03 3.95
C ILE A 196 -2.93 -36.78 3.09
N LEU A 197 -4.17 -36.33 3.04
CA LEU A 197 -4.57 -35.11 2.34
C LEU A 197 -4.67 -33.92 3.29
N TYR A 198 -4.23 -32.76 2.82
CA TYR A 198 -4.34 -31.50 3.56
C TYR A 198 -5.52 -30.67 3.02
N PRO A 199 -6.59 -30.49 3.81
CA PRO A 199 -7.75 -29.74 3.36
C PRO A 199 -7.44 -28.24 3.28
N ILE A 200 -7.98 -27.59 2.27
CA ILE A 200 -7.94 -26.12 2.10
C ILE A 200 -9.25 -25.56 2.65
N PHE A 201 -9.18 -24.55 3.51
CA PHE A 201 -10.35 -23.98 4.20
C PHE A 201 -11.33 -23.25 3.27
N ASN A 202 -10.82 -22.62 2.21
CA ASN A 202 -11.62 -21.89 1.23
C ASN A 202 -11.23 -22.34 -0.18
N PRO A 203 -11.64 -23.56 -0.62
CA PRO A 203 -11.42 -23.97 -2.00
C PRO A 203 -12.25 -23.09 -2.95
N ILE A 204 -11.80 -23.00 -4.20
CA ILE A 204 -12.51 -22.27 -5.26
C ILE A 204 -13.85 -22.97 -5.57
#